data_AF-A0A8B6HHC6-F1
#
_entry.id   AF-A0A8B6HHC6-F1
#
_cell.length_a   1.000
_cell.length_b   1.000
_cell.length_c   1.000
_cell.angle_alpha   90.00
_cell.angle_beta   90.00
_cell.angle_gamma   90.00
#
_symmetry.space_group_name_H-M   'P 1'
#
loop_
_entity.id
_entity.type
_entity.pdbx_description
1 polymer ?
#
loop_
_entity_poly.entity_id
_entity_poly.type
_entity_poly.pdbx_seq_one_letter_code
_entity_poly.pdbx_strand_id
1 'polypeptide(L)'
;MHPLRGSICLNCLSKWSPWRRMSTRNTTEPPLSKKQQKRKMKEETITQYAGDNSKRADRVYAWGCASTGAIGIPSYLKPEKKGQHPIYTVRQPARVKFMDRANLKVTKVGCGYGFTVYVTTSFRGNRLYGTGINTDSQIGYHEFPRNT
;
A
#
# COMPACT_ATOMS: atom_id res chain seq x y z
N MET A 1 -19.78 -4.77 -77.95
CA MET A 1 -18.68 -5.64 -78.42
C MET A 1 -17.77 -5.97 -77.25
N HIS A 2 -17.30 -7.21 -77.23
CA HIS A 2 -16.84 -7.97 -76.07
C HIS A 2 -15.56 -7.47 -75.38
N PRO A 3 -15.40 -7.77 -74.07
CA PRO A 3 -14.15 -7.69 -73.33
C PRO A 3 -13.46 -9.07 -73.26
N LEU A 4 -12.12 -9.12 -73.33
CA LEU A 4 -11.29 -10.29 -72.99
C LEU A 4 -10.04 -9.73 -72.27
N ARG A 5 -9.90 -9.76 -70.94
CA ARG A 5 -9.72 -10.90 -70.00
C ARG A 5 -8.69 -11.92 -70.50
N GLY A 6 -7.44 -11.69 -70.08
CA GLY A 6 -6.37 -12.68 -70.14
C GLY A 6 -6.62 -13.77 -69.09
N SER A 7 -6.91 -14.97 -69.57
CA SER A 7 -7.10 -16.18 -68.78
C SER A 7 -5.78 -16.92 -68.65
N ILE A 8 -5.30 -17.09 -67.43
CA ILE A 8 -4.23 -18.03 -67.12
C ILE A 8 -4.86 -19.43 -67.14
N CYS A 9 -4.29 -20.29 -67.98
CA CYS A 9 -4.78 -21.64 -68.24
C CYS A 9 -4.47 -22.55 -67.05
N LEU A 10 -5.52 -22.97 -66.35
CA LEU A 10 -5.53 -24.11 -65.43
C LEU A 10 -5.46 -25.39 -66.28
N ASN A 11 -4.33 -26.11 -66.29
CA ASN A 11 -4.25 -27.58 -66.46
C ASN A 11 -2.81 -28.11 -66.60
N CYS A 12 -2.02 -27.97 -65.53
CA CYS A 12 -0.90 -28.88 -65.28
C CYS A 12 -1.25 -29.76 -64.06
N LEU A 13 -2.17 -30.69 -64.29
CA LEU A 13 -2.16 -32.01 -63.62
C LEU A 13 -0.75 -32.57 -63.75
N SER A 14 -0.12 -33.23 -62.79
CA SER A 14 -0.61 -34.02 -61.67
C SER A 14 0.63 -34.50 -60.91
N LYS A 15 0.42 -34.99 -59.69
CA LYS A 15 1.42 -35.73 -58.89
C LYS A 15 2.47 -34.81 -58.27
N TRP A 16 2.12 -34.23 -57.13
CA TRP A 16 2.68 -34.65 -55.84
C TRP A 16 2.04 -33.83 -54.70
N SER A 17 1.32 -34.53 -53.83
CA SER A 17 1.09 -34.13 -52.45
C SER A 17 1.02 -35.44 -51.68
N PRO A 18 1.70 -35.53 -50.54
CA PRO A 18 1.10 -34.90 -49.38
C PRO A 18 2.15 -34.17 -48.53
N TRP A 19 2.10 -32.85 -48.58
CA TRP A 19 2.35 -32.10 -47.35
C TRP A 19 1.30 -32.58 -46.36
N ARG A 20 1.72 -33.46 -45.45
CA ARG A 20 0.95 -33.86 -44.28
C ARG A 20 0.67 -32.56 -43.53
N ARG A 21 -0.57 -32.06 -43.61
CA ARG A 21 -1.09 -31.01 -42.73
C ARG A 21 -0.76 -31.46 -41.32
N MET A 22 0.24 -30.84 -40.68
CA MET A 22 0.47 -31.02 -39.26
C MET A 22 -0.82 -30.54 -38.60
N SER A 23 -1.62 -31.50 -38.13
CA SER A 23 -2.70 -31.23 -37.22
C SER A 23 -2.10 -30.39 -36.10
N THR A 24 -2.61 -29.17 -35.93
CA THR A 24 -2.48 -28.49 -34.65
C THR A 24 -3.15 -29.43 -33.67
N ARG A 25 -2.35 -30.28 -33.01
CA ARG A 25 -2.84 -31.00 -31.84
C ARG A 25 -3.39 -29.89 -30.95
N ASN A 26 -4.70 -29.87 -30.76
CA ASN A 26 -5.26 -29.22 -29.60
C ASN A 26 -4.59 -29.92 -28.43
N THR A 27 -3.52 -29.34 -27.91
CA THR A 27 -2.94 -29.71 -26.64
C THR A 27 -3.95 -29.26 -25.60
N THR A 28 -5.02 -30.04 -25.44
CA THR A 28 -5.78 -30.02 -24.18
C THR A 28 -4.76 -30.40 -23.12
N GLU A 29 -4.35 -29.43 -22.32
CA GLU A 29 -3.45 -29.69 -21.22
C GLU A 29 -4.00 -30.85 -20.38
N PRO A 30 -3.16 -31.81 -19.98
CA PRO A 30 -3.63 -32.91 -19.15
C PRO A 30 -4.28 -32.37 -17.89
N PRO A 31 -5.40 -32.96 -17.42
CA PRO A 31 -6.10 -32.45 -16.26
C PRO A 31 -5.14 -32.44 -15.07
N LEU A 32 -4.98 -31.27 -14.46
CA LEU A 32 -4.13 -31.06 -13.29
C LEU A 32 -4.50 -32.09 -12.21
N SER A 33 -3.48 -32.66 -11.56
CA SER A 33 -3.68 -33.54 -10.40
C SER A 33 -4.55 -32.83 -9.36
N LYS A 34 -5.40 -33.57 -8.62
CA LYS A 34 -6.21 -33.02 -7.51
C LYS A 34 -5.38 -32.16 -6.55
N LYS A 35 -4.10 -32.51 -6.35
CA LYS A 35 -3.16 -31.73 -5.53
C LYS A 35 -2.73 -30.42 -6.19
N GLN A 36 -2.50 -30.42 -7.50
CA GLN A 36 -2.19 -29.22 -8.29
C GLN A 36 -3.40 -28.30 -8.40
N GLN A 37 -4.60 -28.85 -8.62
CA GLN A 37 -5.86 -28.09 -8.59
C GLN A 37 -6.06 -27.40 -7.24
N LYS A 38 -5.87 -28.11 -6.12
CA LYS A 38 -5.94 -27.51 -4.78
C LYS A 38 -4.91 -26.40 -4.55
N ARG A 39 -3.68 -26.56 -5.06
CA ARG A 39 -2.63 -25.52 -4.96
C ARG A 39 -3.01 -24.29 -5.78
N LYS A 40 -3.44 -24.49 -7.03
CA LYS A 40 -3.87 -23.43 -7.93
C LYS A 40 -5.09 -22.68 -7.38
N MET A 41 -6.10 -23.39 -6.87
CA MET A 41 -7.26 -22.80 -6.20
C MET A 41 -6.88 -22.01 -4.94
N LYS A 42 -5.92 -22.49 -4.15
CA LYS A 42 -5.41 -21.78 -2.96
C LYS A 42 -4.61 -20.54 -3.33
N GLU A 43 -3.88 -20.58 -4.44
CA GLU A 43 -3.08 -19.49 -4.98
C GLU A 43 -3.95 -18.44 -5.70
N GLU A 44 -5.07 -18.86 -6.28
CA GLU A 44 -6.12 -18.02 -6.88
C GLU A 44 -7.09 -17.42 -5.84
N THR A 45 -7.15 -17.99 -4.63
CA THR A 45 -7.92 -17.41 -3.53
C THR A 45 -7.19 -16.16 -3.04
N ILE A 46 -7.53 -15.03 -3.64
CA ILE A 46 -7.21 -13.70 -3.11
C ILE A 46 -7.79 -13.65 -1.70
N THR A 47 -6.92 -13.71 -0.68
CA THR A 47 -7.34 -13.47 0.70
C THR A 47 -7.74 -12.01 0.83
N GLN A 48 -9.03 -11.73 0.65
CA GLN A 48 -9.60 -10.41 0.89
C GLN A 48 -9.63 -10.14 2.40
N TYR A 49 -8.64 -9.41 2.90
CA TYR A 49 -8.49 -9.12 4.33
C TYR A 49 -9.51 -8.09 4.88
N ALA A 50 -10.23 -7.39 4.00
CA ALA A 50 -11.22 -6.39 4.39
C ALA A 50 -12.56 -6.66 3.70
N GLY A 51 -13.60 -6.90 4.49
CA GLY A 51 -14.96 -7.06 3.98
C GLY A 51 -15.51 -5.76 3.39
N ASP A 52 -16.39 -5.89 2.40
CA ASP A 52 -16.94 -4.77 1.62
C ASP A 52 -17.66 -3.72 2.47
N ASN A 53 -18.20 -4.13 3.62
CA ASN A 53 -18.88 -3.26 4.59
C ASN A 53 -17.99 -2.75 5.74
N SER A 54 -16.67 -2.96 5.69
CA SER A 54 -15.79 -2.48 6.75
C SER A 54 -15.68 -0.95 6.72
N LYS A 55 -16.09 -0.31 7.82
CA LYS A 55 -15.87 1.14 8.00
C LYS A 55 -14.37 1.40 8.06
N ARG A 56 -13.81 2.02 7.01
CA ARG A 56 -12.40 2.44 6.99
C ARG A 56 -12.20 3.49 8.09
N ALA A 57 -11.34 3.17 9.05
CA ALA A 57 -10.95 4.09 10.11
C ALA A 57 -9.64 4.77 9.70
N ASP A 58 -9.63 6.09 9.67
CA ASP A 58 -8.41 6.88 9.50
C ASP A 58 -7.54 6.70 10.75
N ARG A 59 -6.35 6.11 10.59
CA ARG A 59 -5.42 5.82 11.68
C ARG A 59 -4.01 6.22 11.30
N VAL A 60 -3.29 6.78 12.26
CA VAL A 60 -1.88 7.14 12.09
C VAL A 60 -1.01 6.13 12.83
N TYR A 61 -0.05 5.58 12.11
CA TYR A 61 0.99 4.72 12.66
C TYR A 61 2.36 5.36 12.42
N ALA A 62 3.25 5.25 13.41
CA ALA A 62 4.60 5.78 13.36
C ALA A 62 5.59 4.76 13.94
N TRP A 63 6.81 4.75 13.41
CA TRP A 63 7.91 3.89 13.83
C TRP A 63 9.24 4.56 13.50
N GLY A 64 10.36 3.94 13.89
CA GLY A 64 11.71 4.47 13.70
C GLY A 64 12.27 5.10 14.96
N CYS A 65 12.93 6.24 14.83
CA CYS A 65 13.60 6.93 15.94
C CYS A 65 12.61 7.69 16.82
N ALA A 66 12.58 7.38 18.11
CA ALA A 66 11.71 7.99 19.11
C ALA A 66 12.43 9.01 20.01
N SER A 67 13.76 9.03 20.02
CA SER A 67 14.59 9.77 21.00
C SER A 67 14.31 11.27 21.07
N THR A 68 14.00 11.90 19.94
CA THR A 68 13.69 13.33 19.87
C THR A 68 12.21 13.64 20.10
N GLY A 69 11.36 12.62 20.20
CA GLY A 69 9.91 12.75 20.32
C GLY A 69 9.17 12.80 18.97
N ALA A 70 9.87 12.64 17.83
CA ALA A 70 9.29 12.73 16.48
C ALA A 70 8.10 11.77 16.24
N ILE A 71 8.01 10.67 16.98
CA ILE A 71 6.92 9.69 16.88
C ILE A 71 5.60 10.21 17.48
N GLY A 72 5.65 11.17 18.40
CA GLY A 72 4.44 11.73 19.03
C GLY A 72 3.74 10.80 20.02
N ILE A 73 4.46 9.86 20.63
CA ILE A 73 3.96 8.99 21.71
C ILE A 73 4.69 9.37 23.02
N PRO A 74 4.09 10.18 23.92
CA PRO A 74 4.76 10.70 25.11
C PRO A 74 5.32 9.62 26.04
N SER A 75 4.60 8.50 26.18
CA SER A 75 4.97 7.37 27.04
C SER A 75 6.29 6.70 26.64
N TYR A 76 6.79 6.93 25.43
CA TYR A 76 8.09 6.41 25.00
C TYR A 76 9.26 7.18 25.60
N LEU A 77 9.12 8.49 25.81
CA LEU A 77 10.19 9.30 26.41
C LEU A 77 9.99 9.51 27.91
N LYS A 78 8.73 9.60 28.35
CA LYS A 78 8.33 9.83 29.73
C LYS A 78 7.38 8.71 30.16
N PRO A 79 7.90 7.51 30.48
CA PRO A 79 7.05 6.43 30.97
C PRO A 79 6.39 6.82 32.30
N GLU A 80 5.09 6.59 32.42
CA GLU A 80 4.30 6.97 33.60
C GLU A 80 4.41 5.97 34.75
N LYS A 81 4.75 4.70 34.45
CA LYS A 81 4.79 3.62 35.46
C LYS A 81 6.20 3.41 35.98
N LYS A 82 6.31 3.20 37.31
CA LYS A 82 7.58 2.80 37.95
C LYS A 82 8.12 1.51 37.32
N GLY A 83 9.42 1.49 37.02
CA GLY A 83 10.11 0.35 36.42
C GLY A 83 10.03 0.27 34.89
N GLN A 84 9.34 1.19 34.22
CA GLN A 84 9.40 1.30 32.76
C GLN A 84 10.57 2.18 32.32
N HIS A 85 11.25 1.74 31.27
CA HIS A 85 12.36 2.48 30.67
C HIS A 85 11.90 3.21 29.39
N PRO A 86 12.50 4.38 29.09
CA PRO A 86 12.26 5.06 27.83
C PRO A 86 12.57 4.17 26.62
N ILE A 87 11.77 4.31 25.57
CA ILE A 87 11.90 3.64 24.29
C ILE A 87 12.45 4.65 23.29
N TYR A 88 13.65 4.43 22.79
CA TYR A 88 14.32 5.34 21.85
C TYR A 88 14.18 4.91 20.38
N THR A 89 13.81 3.65 20.12
CA THR A 89 13.63 3.12 18.77
C THR A 89 12.43 2.18 18.73
N VAL A 90 11.57 2.37 17.73
CA VAL A 90 10.33 1.64 17.53
C VAL A 90 10.44 0.88 16.22
N ARG A 91 10.56 -0.46 16.29
CA ARG A 91 10.79 -1.29 15.08
C ARG A 91 9.51 -1.63 14.32
N GLN A 92 8.36 -1.53 14.98
CA GLN A 92 7.06 -1.92 14.43
C GLN A 92 6.12 -0.72 14.42
N PRO A 93 5.20 -0.61 13.44
CA PRO A 93 4.23 0.48 13.39
C PRO A 93 3.43 0.60 14.70
N ALA A 94 3.69 1.67 15.44
CA ALA A 94 2.96 2.00 16.67
C ALA A 94 1.84 2.97 16.35
N ARG A 95 0.65 2.72 16.90
CA ARG A 95 -0.51 3.59 16.69
C ARG A 95 -0.38 4.88 17.50
N VAL A 96 -0.44 6.03 16.83
CA VAL A 96 -0.41 7.35 17.46
C VAL A 96 -1.80 7.69 17.98
N LYS A 97 -2.12 7.19 19.18
CA LYS A 97 -3.46 7.27 19.80
C LYS A 97 -3.96 8.71 20.02
N PHE A 98 -3.08 9.71 20.03
CA PHE A 98 -3.48 11.11 20.17
C PHE A 98 -4.44 11.54 19.05
N MET A 99 -4.16 11.15 17.80
CA MET A 99 -4.99 11.51 16.65
C MET A 99 -6.39 10.91 16.76
N ASP A 100 -6.47 9.65 17.20
CA ASP A 100 -7.75 8.98 17.42
C ASP A 100 -8.55 9.65 18.56
N ARG A 101 -7.90 9.88 19.72
CA ARG A 101 -8.55 10.46 20.91
C ARG A 101 -9.06 11.87 20.66
N ALA A 102 -8.32 12.67 19.90
CA ALA A 102 -8.70 14.03 19.54
C ALA A 102 -9.63 14.09 18.31
N ASN A 103 -10.04 12.94 17.75
CA ASN A 103 -10.88 12.82 16.55
C ASN A 103 -10.35 13.67 15.37
N LEU A 104 -9.03 13.62 15.15
CA LEU A 104 -8.34 14.41 14.13
C LEU A 104 -8.22 13.64 12.83
N LYS A 105 -8.82 14.17 11.76
CA LYS A 105 -8.65 13.64 10.40
C LYS A 105 -7.36 14.16 9.79
N VAL A 106 -6.31 13.35 9.84
CA VAL A 106 -5.00 13.65 9.25
C VAL A 106 -5.05 13.43 7.74
N THR A 107 -4.69 14.45 6.96
CA THR A 107 -4.70 14.42 5.49
C THR A 107 -3.30 14.40 4.88
N LYS A 108 -2.32 15.00 5.56
CA LYS A 108 -0.92 15.03 5.11
C LYS A 108 0.01 14.90 6.32
N VAL A 109 1.18 14.34 6.09
CA VAL A 109 2.23 14.20 7.10
C VAL A 109 3.56 14.61 6.47
N GLY A 110 4.39 15.33 7.22
CA GLY A 110 5.76 15.65 6.86
C GLY A 110 6.70 15.27 8.00
N CYS A 111 7.76 14.53 7.70
CA CYS A 111 8.77 14.11 8.66
C CYS A 111 10.08 14.85 8.37
N GLY A 112 10.59 15.57 9.37
CA GLY A 112 11.90 16.21 9.32
C GLY A 112 12.93 15.43 10.14
N TYR A 113 14.11 16.03 10.33
CA TYR A 113 15.15 15.46 11.17
C TYR A 113 14.79 15.62 12.65
N GLY A 114 14.18 14.59 13.23
CA GLY A 114 13.82 14.55 14.64
C GLY A 114 12.49 15.23 14.99
N PHE A 115 11.66 15.60 14.02
CA PHE A 115 10.31 16.14 14.23
C PHE A 115 9.33 15.67 13.14
N THR A 116 8.03 15.73 13.45
CA THR A 116 6.94 15.37 12.53
C THR A 116 5.84 16.41 12.61
N VAL A 117 5.26 16.75 11.46
CA VAL A 117 4.12 17.65 11.32
C VAL A 117 2.96 16.93 10.65
N TYR A 118 1.76 17.15 11.17
CA TYR A 118 0.51 16.60 10.67
C TYR A 118 -0.42 17.72 10.23
N VAL A 119 -0.91 17.64 9.00
CA VAL A 119 -2.02 18.47 8.52
C VAL A 119 -3.31 17.74 8.82
N THR A 120 -4.20 18.39 9.54
CA THR A 120 -5.55 17.90 9.83
C THR A 120 -6.59 18.79 9.18
N THR A 121 -7.68 18.20 8.71
CA THR A 121 -8.80 18.94 8.11
C THR A 121 -10.02 18.84 9.01
N SER A 122 -10.66 19.97 9.29
CA SER A 122 -11.91 20.07 10.04
C SER A 122 -12.87 21.04 9.35
N PHE A 123 -14.11 21.13 9.84
CA PHE A 123 -15.09 22.09 9.31
C PHE A 123 -14.63 23.55 9.44
N ARG A 124 -13.79 23.84 10.44
CA ARG A 124 -13.23 25.18 10.71
C ARG A 124 -11.97 25.48 9.88
N GLY A 125 -11.62 24.61 8.93
CA GLY A 125 -10.41 24.70 8.13
C GLY A 125 -9.30 23.75 8.58
N ASN A 126 -8.13 23.95 7.97
CA ASN A 126 -6.96 23.10 8.18
C ASN A 126 -6.18 23.54 9.41
N ARG A 127 -5.69 22.58 10.19
CA ARG A 127 -4.85 22.80 11.37
C ARG A 127 -3.58 21.97 11.28
N LEU A 128 -2.50 22.54 11.80
CA LEU A 128 -1.21 21.88 11.90
C LEU A 128 -0.97 21.40 13.34
N TYR A 129 -0.44 20.19 13.47
CA TYR A 129 0.02 19.63 14.73
C TYR A 129 1.48 19.19 14.55
N GLY A 130 2.34 19.50 15.52
CA GLY A 130 3.76 19.18 15.48
C GLY A 130 4.20 18.36 16.69
N THR A 131 5.22 17.53 16.52
CA THR A 131 5.86 16.81 17.62
C THR A 131 7.35 16.57 17.32
N GLY A 132 8.15 16.42 18.37
CA GLY A 132 9.59 16.19 18.27
C GLY A 132 10.43 17.40 18.68
N ILE A 133 11.66 17.45 18.18
CA ILE A 133 12.62 18.52 18.49
C ILE A 133 12.10 19.87 17.97
N ASN A 134 12.29 20.91 18.77
CA ASN A 134 11.84 22.27 18.45
C ASN A 134 12.87 23.36 18.82
N THR A 135 14.17 23.02 18.81
CA THR A 135 15.25 23.94 19.21
C THR A 135 15.30 25.21 18.35
N ASP A 136 14.97 25.10 17.07
CA ASP A 136 15.00 26.19 16.09
C ASP A 136 13.58 26.66 15.73
N SER A 137 12.58 26.33 16.55
CA SER A 137 11.16 26.64 16.30
C SER A 137 10.59 26.04 15.00
N GLN A 138 11.14 24.94 14.51
CA GLN A 138 10.71 24.25 13.28
C GLN A 138 9.24 23.80 13.30
N ILE A 139 8.65 23.58 14.49
CA ILE A 139 7.23 23.25 14.67
C ILE A 139 6.43 24.37 15.34
N GLY A 140 6.97 25.59 15.32
CA GLY A 140 6.31 26.80 15.80
C GLY A 140 6.53 27.06 17.29
N TYR A 141 5.79 28.04 17.81
CA TYR A 141 5.88 28.45 19.21
C TYR A 141 5.26 27.41 20.14
N HIS A 142 6.04 26.95 21.13
CA HIS A 142 5.57 26.11 22.23
C HIS A 142 5.72 26.89 23.55
N GLU A 143 4.61 27.10 24.26
CA GLU A 143 4.67 27.71 25.59
C GLU A 143 5.40 26.76 26.54
N PHE A 144 6.39 27.28 27.27
CA PHE A 144 7.03 26.54 28.33
C PHE A 144 6.03 26.38 29.50
N PRO A 145 5.88 25.19 30.09
CA PRO A 145 5.07 25.04 31.29
C PRO A 145 5.56 26.01 32.35
N ARG A 146 4.75 27.00 32.70
CA ARG A 146 4.98 27.80 33.90
C ARG A 146 4.66 26.86 35.06
N ASN A 147 5.62 26.63 35.96
CA ASN A 147 5.35 25.90 37.20
C ASN A 147 4.25 26.65 37.97
N THR A 148 3.01 26.20 37.84
CA THR A 148 1.85 26.58 38.66
C THR A 148 1.37 25.35 39.40
#